data_AF-A0A9P8FE64-F1
#
_entry.id   AF-A0A9P8FE64-F1
#
_cell.length_a   1.000
_cell.length_b   1.000
_cell.length_c   1.000
_cell.angle_alpha   90.00
_cell.angle_beta   90.00
_cell.angle_gamma   90.00
#
_symmetry.space_group_name_H-M   'P 1'
#
loop_
_entity.id
_entity.type
_entity.pdbx_description
1 polymer ?
#
loop_
_entity_poly.entity_id
_entity_poly.type
_entity_poly.pdbx_seq_one_letter_code
_entity_poly.pdbx_strand_id
1 'polypeptide(L)' 'AFACNGTIVSDTEMGEVIQLQGDQRKDVQEFLCDKKEGLGLDAKTIKVHGF' A
#
# COMPACT_ATOMS: atom_id res chain seq x y z
N ALA A 1 -9.26 -4.96 10.23
CA ALA A 1 -9.97 -3.90 9.47
C ALA A 1 -9.15 -2.63 9.56
N PHE A 2 -8.67 -2.11 8.44
CA PHE A 2 -7.95 -0.84 8.39
C PHE A 2 -8.99 0.27 8.58
N ALA A 3 -8.98 0.94 9.73
CA ALA A 3 -9.91 2.04 10.03
C ALA A 3 -9.45 3.33 9.32
N CYS A 4 -9.23 3.23 8.00
CA CYS A 4 -8.62 4.28 7.19
C CYS A 4 -9.55 4.65 6.03
N ASN A 5 -9.58 5.94 5.70
CA ASN A 5 -10.19 6.41 4.47
C ASN A 5 -9.14 6.38 3.36
N GLY A 6 -9.55 5.92 2.17
CA GLY A 6 -8.72 5.90 0.98
C GLY A 6 -9.36 6.63 -0.19
N THR A 7 -8.53 7.17 -1.08
CA THR A 7 -8.97 7.76 -2.36
C THR A 7 -8.04 7.34 -3.49
N ILE A 8 -8.58 7.25 -4.70
CA ILE A 8 -7.79 7.10 -5.92
C ILE A 8 -7.41 8.51 -6.39
N VAL A 9 -6.13 8.71 -6.69
CA VAL A 9 -5.59 9.99 -7.17
C VAL A 9 -4.80 9.74 -8.44
N SER A 10 -5.01 10.58 -9.45
CA SER A 10 -4.15 10.61 -10.63
C SER A 10 -2.98 11.55 -10.35
N ASP A 11 -1.81 10.98 -10.10
CA ASP A 11 -0.56 11.69 -9.91
C ASP A 11 0.15 11.87 -11.27
N THR A 12 0.73 13.05 -11.48
CA THR A 12 1.38 13.40 -12.76
C THR A 12 2.66 12.63 -13.04
N GLU A 13 3.34 12.12 -12.01
CA GLU A 13 4.60 11.38 -12.14
C GLU A 13 4.39 9.88 -11.95
N MET A 14 3.57 9.50 -10.96
CA MET A 14 3.34 8.09 -10.60
C MET A 14 2.14 7.46 -11.30
N GLY A 15 1.31 8.25 -11.98
CA GLY A 15 0.07 7.79 -12.60
C GLY A 15 -1.05 7.58 -11.59
N GLU A 16 -1.92 6.60 -11.81
CA GLU A 16 -3.03 6.32 -10.90
C GLU A 16 -2.54 5.63 -9.61
N VAL A 17 -2.73 6.29 -8.47
CA VAL A 17 -2.26 5.84 -7.16
C VAL A 17 -3.40 5.76 -6.15
N ILE A 18 -3.29 4.83 -5.20
CA ILE A 18 -4.18 4.73 -4.05
C ILE A 18 -3.54 5.49 -2.88
N GLN A 19 -4.23 6.50 -2.36
CA GLN A 19 -3.83 7.22 -1.15
C GLN A 19 -4.67 6.75 0.03
N LEU A 20 -4.02 6.46 1.16
CA LEU A 20 -4.66 6.09 2.43
C LEU A 20 -4.35 7.16 3.48
N GLN A 21 -5.33 7.47 4.34
CA GLN A 21 -5.13 8.39 5.46
C GLN A 21 -4.36 7.72 6.60
N GLY A 22 -3.43 8.48 7.22
CA GLY A 22 -2.59 8.01 8.32
C GLY A 22 -1.36 7.24 7.85
N ASP A 23 -0.55 6.78 8.80
CA ASP A 23 0.59 5.92 8.48
C ASP A 23 0.16 4.45 8.43
N GLN A 24 0.07 3.92 7.22
CA GLN A 24 -0.37 2.55 6.93
C GLN A 24 0.74 1.73 6.27
N ARG A 25 2.00 2.17 6.33
CA ARG A 25 3.09 1.55 5.57
C ARG A 25 3.32 0.08 5.91
N LYS A 26 3.26 -0.29 7.20
CA LYS A 26 3.41 -1.69 7.65
C LYS A 26 2.21 -2.54 7.23
N ASP A 27 1.03 -2.01 7.50
CA ASP A 27 -0.27 -2.60 7.20
C ASP A 27 -0.44 -2.94 5.71
N VAL A 28 -0.08 -2.00 4.83
CA VAL A 28 -0.08 -2.21 3.38
C VAL A 28 1.01 -3.21 2.96
N GLN A 29 2.22 -3.12 3.52
CA GLN A 29 3.29 -4.06 3.20
C GLN A 29 2.90 -5.51 3.56
N GLU A 30 2.30 -5.72 4.73
CA GLU A 30 1.79 -7.03 5.15
C GLU A 30 0.72 -7.54 4.20
N PHE A 31 -0.26 -6.70 3.84
CA PHE A 31 -1.29 -7.06 2.86
C PHE A 31 -0.72 -7.40 1.48
N LEU A 32 0.28 -6.66 1.00
CA LEU A 32 0.91 -6.94 -0.30
C LEU A 32 1.69 -8.26 -0.28
N CYS A 33 2.33 -8.61 0.84
CA CYS A 33 3.10 -9.85 0.99
C CYS A 33 2.23 -11.07 1.33
N ASP A 34 1.05 -10.87 1.93
CA ASP A 34 0.20 -11.96 2.37
C ASP A 34 -0.28 -12.80 1.18
N LYS A 35 -0.02 -14.11 1.24
CA LYS A 35 -0.35 -15.09 0.21
C LYS A 35 -1.75 -15.66 0.33
N LYS A 36 -2.41 -15.47 1.48
CA LYS A 36 -3.75 -16.04 1.75
C LYS A 36 -4.83 -15.01 1.45
N GLU A 37 -4.74 -13.84 2.07
CA GLU A 37 -5.76 -12.79 1.99
C GLU A 37 -5.30 -11.57 1.16
N GLY A 38 -4.04 -11.56 0.71
CA GLY A 38 -3.37 -10.44 0.06
C GLY A 38 -2.99 -10.69 -1.40
N LEU A 39 -1.98 -9.94 -1.88
CA LEU A 39 -1.49 -10.04 -3.25
C LEU A 39 -0.34 -11.06 -3.43
N GLY A 40 0.18 -11.63 -2.34
CA GLY A 40 1.21 -12.67 -2.36
C GLY A 40 2.52 -12.25 -3.03
N LEU A 41 2.81 -10.95 -3.09
CA LEU A 41 4.00 -10.40 -3.72
C LEU A 41 5.24 -10.72 -2.89
N ASP A 42 6.39 -10.87 -3.56
CA ASP A 42 7.67 -11.03 -2.85
C ASP A 42 8.03 -9.70 -2.17
N ALA A 43 8.35 -9.74 -0.89
CA ALA A 43 8.80 -8.57 -0.13
C ALA A 43 9.96 -7.82 -0.81
N LYS A 44 10.77 -8.49 -1.62
CA LYS A 44 11.87 -7.88 -2.39
C LYS A 44 11.40 -6.90 -3.47
N THR A 45 10.16 -7.06 -3.97
CA THR A 45 9.60 -6.16 -4.99
C THR A 45 8.92 -4.94 -4.38
N ILE A 46 8.69 -4.94 -3.06
CA ILE A 46 8.01 -3.87 -2.34
C ILE A 46 9.06 -2.97 -1.69
N LYS A 47 9.02 -1.67 -2.03
CA LYS A 47 9.87 -0.65 -1.42
C LYS A 47 9.02 0.26 -0.55
N VAL A 48 9.36 0.34 0.74
CA VAL A 48 8.72 1.25 1.69
C VAL A 48 9.58 2.49 1.84
N HIS A 49 9.00 3.66 1.56
CA HIS A 49 9.67 4.96 1.66
C HIS A 49 9.06 5.79 2.79
N GLY A 50 9.90 6.50 3.54
CA GLY A 50 9.51 7.33 4.70
C GLY A 50 10.04 6.80 6.04
N PHE A 51 9.83 7.56 7.12
CA PHE A 51 10.14 7.20 8.52
C PHE A 51 8.90 6.94 9.36
#